data_AF-A0A4S4L952-F1
#
_entry.id   AF-A0A4S4L952-F1
#
_cell.length_a   1.000
_cell.length_b   1.000
_cell.length_c   1.000
_cell.angle_alpha   90.00
_cell.angle_beta   90.00
_cell.angle_gamma   90.00
#
_symmetry.space_group_name_H-M   'P 1'
#
loop_
_entity.id
_entity.type
_entity.pdbx_description
1 polymer ?
#
loop_
_entity_poly.entity_id
_entity_poly.type
_entity_poly.pdbx_seq_one_letter_code
_entity_poly.pdbx_strand_id
1 'polypeptide(L)'
;MSFSPSTFIDVNKKMFAIKPNRQELKKARSLRIEKCVEQVFKPSVGSIMKEGPKLIDWDYAATLEMISEPITGRTGTPMFIATAVSVGSFPPVVQGNDYKRMKDFPEISENAKNKYIRAFDKERYDSFIEQLKKSDRIKEPTETAPFEHLPLHDMESLFWLLAVLLCTASVPEPEEKSCSTTEYERFWQIMKAHNPGDAGGDLRELFLLKSSPEIWEKRLHLKLQSVSSMLDNMARYFAINWVYWRGELSNDHAHEMMARVFLDHIVRIDHENADMIISLKKSHPMPTYSLLSHNEDILKLHSDED
;
A
#
# COMPACT_ATOMS: atom_id res chain seq x y z
N MET A 1 -0.69 20.92 -70.48
CA MET A 1 0.03 20.21 -69.41
C MET A 1 -0.97 19.82 -68.35
N SER A 2 -1.37 18.55 -68.31
CA SER A 2 -1.89 17.88 -67.11
C SER A 2 -2.09 16.41 -67.46
N PHE A 3 -1.36 15.55 -66.76
CA PHE A 3 -1.23 14.12 -67.02
C PHE A 3 -2.40 13.32 -66.46
N SER A 4 -2.61 12.17 -67.10
CA SER A 4 -3.59 11.11 -66.87
C SER A 4 -3.54 10.44 -65.49
N PRO A 5 -4.63 9.72 -65.12
CA PRO A 5 -4.78 9.02 -63.85
C PRO A 5 -4.10 7.64 -63.88
N SER A 6 -3.45 7.27 -62.77
CA SER A 6 -3.02 5.90 -62.55
C SER A 6 -3.12 5.54 -61.07
N THR A 7 -4.02 4.59 -60.80
CA THR A 7 -3.85 3.47 -59.85
C THR A 7 -3.17 3.77 -58.52
N PHE A 8 -3.97 3.87 -57.46
CA PHE A 8 -3.54 3.39 -56.15
C PHE A 8 -4.33 2.15 -55.77
N ILE A 9 -3.55 1.09 -55.57
CA ILE A 9 -3.96 -0.25 -55.19
C ILE A 9 -4.58 -0.18 -53.79
N ASP A 10 -5.78 -0.71 -53.69
CA ASP A 10 -6.49 -0.99 -52.44
C ASP A 10 -5.72 -2.07 -51.66
N VAL A 11 -4.81 -1.64 -50.78
CA VAL A 11 -4.15 -2.54 -49.83
C VAL A 11 -5.01 -2.61 -48.58
N ASN A 12 -5.90 -3.60 -48.61
CA ASN A 12 -6.59 -4.23 -47.50
C ASN A 12 -5.73 -4.25 -46.20
N LYS A 13 -5.82 -3.20 -45.37
CA LYS A 13 -5.34 -3.25 -43.98
C LYS A 13 -6.39 -3.95 -43.13
N LYS A 14 -6.46 -5.28 -43.26
CA LYS A 14 -6.87 -6.13 -42.13
C LYS A 14 -5.81 -5.96 -41.03
N MET A 15 -5.97 -4.93 -40.19
CA MET A 15 -5.32 -4.91 -38.90
C MET A 15 -5.99 -5.99 -38.06
N PHE A 16 -5.35 -7.15 -38.01
CA PHE A 16 -5.62 -8.17 -37.01
C PHE A 16 -5.40 -7.52 -35.64
N ALA A 17 -6.47 -7.03 -35.03
CA ALA A 17 -6.49 -6.71 -33.61
C ALA A 17 -6.38 -8.05 -32.88
N ILE A 18 -5.15 -8.51 -32.65
CA ILE A 18 -4.88 -9.53 -31.64
C ILE A 18 -5.17 -8.85 -30.31
N LYS A 19 -6.43 -8.90 -29.87
CA LYS A 19 -6.78 -8.64 -28.48
C LYS A 19 -6.03 -9.70 -27.67
N PRO A 20 -5.03 -9.35 -26.86
CA PRO A 20 -4.37 -10.33 -26.01
C PRO A 20 -5.43 -10.97 -25.15
N ASN A 21 -5.49 -12.30 -25.13
CA ASN A 21 -6.43 -13.02 -24.30
C ASN A 21 -6.25 -12.54 -22.84
N ARG A 22 -7.36 -12.21 -22.17
CA ARG A 22 -7.37 -11.79 -20.76
C ARG A 22 -6.62 -12.77 -19.85
N GLN A 23 -6.55 -14.05 -20.21
CA GLN A 23 -5.71 -15.05 -19.54
C GLN A 23 -4.20 -14.88 -19.77
N GLU A 24 -3.77 -14.46 -20.97
CA GLU A 24 -2.36 -14.20 -21.29
C GLU A 24 -1.83 -12.98 -20.52
N LEU A 25 -2.63 -11.92 -20.39
CA LEU A 25 -2.29 -10.74 -19.59
C LEU A 25 -2.22 -11.06 -18.08
N LYS A 26 -3.17 -11.88 -17.59
CA LYS A 26 -3.16 -12.41 -16.21
C LYS A 26 -1.89 -13.20 -15.92
N LYS A 27 -1.49 -14.06 -16.87
CA LYS A 27 -0.28 -14.88 -16.78
C LYS A 27 1.00 -14.03 -16.80
N ALA A 28 1.05 -12.98 -17.62
CA ALA A 28 2.18 -12.07 -17.71
C ALA A 28 2.38 -11.19 -16.45
N ARG A 29 1.28 -10.77 -15.79
CA ARG A 29 1.32 -9.96 -14.56
C ARG A 29 1.70 -10.78 -13.32
N SER A 30 1.14 -11.98 -13.16
CA SER A 30 1.57 -12.92 -12.11
C SER A 30 3.06 -13.26 -12.24
N LEU A 31 3.56 -13.44 -13.47
CA LEU A 31 4.99 -13.64 -13.72
C LEU A 31 5.89 -12.46 -13.29
N ARG A 32 5.40 -11.21 -13.29
CA ARG A 32 6.20 -10.03 -12.91
C ARG A 32 6.37 -9.90 -11.40
N ILE A 33 5.35 -10.25 -10.62
CA ILE A 33 5.38 -10.17 -9.15
C ILE A 33 6.17 -11.36 -8.57
N GLU A 34 5.96 -12.57 -9.10
CA GLU A 34 6.73 -13.77 -8.72
C GLU A 34 8.23 -13.61 -8.99
N LYS A 35 8.60 -12.97 -10.11
CA LYS A 35 10.00 -12.68 -10.44
C LYS A 35 10.66 -11.69 -9.48
N CYS A 36 9.92 -10.77 -8.88
CA CYS A 36 10.48 -9.68 -8.09
C CYS A 36 11.18 -10.17 -6.82
N VAL A 37 10.60 -11.13 -6.11
CA VAL A 37 11.19 -11.64 -4.85
C VAL A 37 12.34 -12.61 -5.16
N GLU A 38 12.14 -13.61 -6.02
CA GLU A 38 13.19 -14.61 -6.27
C GLU A 38 14.41 -14.06 -7.01
N GLN A 39 14.24 -13.15 -7.98
CA GLN A 39 15.38 -12.58 -8.73
C GLN A 39 16.24 -11.66 -7.87
N VAL A 40 15.63 -11.01 -6.87
CA VAL A 40 16.33 -10.15 -5.92
C VAL A 40 17.18 -10.98 -4.93
N PHE A 41 16.72 -12.17 -4.52
CA PHE A 41 17.46 -13.03 -3.57
C PHE A 41 18.41 -14.03 -4.23
N LYS A 42 18.16 -14.49 -5.47
CA LYS A 42 19.01 -15.49 -6.16
C LYS A 42 19.20 -15.17 -7.65
N PRO A 43 20.11 -14.26 -8.00
CA PRO A 43 20.28 -13.84 -9.39
C PRO A 43 20.94 -14.89 -10.30
N SER A 44 21.42 -16.02 -9.76
CA SER A 44 22.23 -16.97 -10.53
C SER A 44 22.31 -18.38 -9.91
N VAL A 45 21.19 -19.10 -9.79
CA VAL A 45 21.18 -20.59 -9.76
C VAL A 45 19.82 -21.02 -10.30
N GLY A 46 19.78 -22.00 -11.21
CA GLY A 46 18.53 -22.58 -11.73
C GLY A 46 17.56 -22.90 -10.59
N SER A 47 16.50 -22.10 -10.48
CA SER A 47 15.55 -22.17 -9.37
C SER A 47 14.59 -23.33 -9.61
N ILE A 48 14.59 -24.30 -8.70
CA ILE A 48 13.44 -25.17 -8.48
C ILE A 48 12.31 -24.23 -8.07
N MET A 49 11.31 -24.03 -8.94
CA MET A 49 10.11 -23.27 -8.64
C MET A 49 9.50 -23.79 -7.33
N LYS A 50 9.73 -23.08 -6.22
CA LYS A 50 8.80 -23.14 -5.10
C LYS A 50 7.61 -22.31 -5.57
N GLU A 51 6.43 -22.92 -5.67
CA GLU A 51 5.23 -22.17 -6.04
C GLU A 51 5.08 -21.00 -5.06
N GLY A 52 5.34 -19.79 -5.56
CA GLY A 52 5.15 -18.56 -4.81
C GLY A 52 3.67 -18.34 -4.50
N PRO A 53 3.35 -17.42 -3.59
CA PRO A 53 1.96 -17.04 -3.33
C PRO A 53 1.30 -16.56 -4.63
N LYS A 54 0.19 -17.20 -5.03
CA LYS A 54 -0.59 -16.86 -6.22
C LYS A 54 -1.77 -15.97 -5.82
N LEU A 55 -1.96 -14.85 -6.52
CA LEU A 55 -3.18 -14.05 -6.41
C LEU A 55 -4.31 -14.76 -7.17
N ILE A 56 -5.33 -15.23 -6.45
CA ILE A 56 -6.38 -16.10 -7.01
C ILE A 56 -7.70 -15.38 -7.31
N ASP A 57 -7.95 -14.25 -6.66
CA ASP A 57 -9.17 -13.46 -6.83
C ASP A 57 -8.88 -12.21 -7.67
N TRP A 58 -9.64 -12.06 -8.76
CA TRP A 58 -9.52 -10.95 -9.71
C TRP A 58 -10.87 -10.30 -10.01
N ASP A 59 -11.92 -10.61 -9.25
CA ASP A 59 -13.29 -10.17 -9.56
C ASP A 59 -13.46 -8.65 -9.45
N TYR A 60 -12.60 -8.02 -8.65
CA TYR A 60 -12.52 -6.56 -8.49
C TYR A 60 -11.35 -5.91 -9.24
N ALA A 61 -10.61 -6.67 -10.06
CA ALA A 61 -9.46 -6.13 -10.77
C ALA A 61 -9.89 -5.29 -11.98
N ALA A 62 -9.39 -4.06 -12.04
CA ALA A 62 -9.61 -3.12 -13.13
C ALA A 62 -8.37 -2.95 -14.01
N THR A 63 -8.58 -2.67 -15.31
CA THR A 63 -7.48 -2.33 -16.23
C THR A 63 -7.60 -0.86 -16.60
N LEU A 64 -6.68 -0.02 -16.10
CA LEU A 64 -6.71 1.44 -16.26
C LEU A 64 -6.85 1.91 -17.72
N GLU A 65 -6.32 1.15 -18.69
CA GLU A 65 -6.38 1.47 -20.13
C GLU A 65 -7.75 1.16 -20.78
N MET A 66 -8.61 0.37 -20.12
CA MET A 66 -9.87 -0.14 -20.69
C MET A 66 -11.13 0.51 -20.12
N ILE A 67 -10.99 1.42 -19.14
CA ILE A 67 -12.14 2.04 -18.49
C ILE A 67 -12.24 3.47 -19.02
N SER A 68 -13.36 3.79 -19.66
CA SER A 68 -13.64 5.15 -20.15
C SER A 68 -14.06 6.11 -19.05
N GLU A 69 -14.37 5.61 -17.86
CA GLU A 69 -14.89 6.36 -16.71
C GLU A 69 -14.06 6.09 -15.44
N PRO A 70 -13.89 7.08 -14.55
CA PRO A 70 -13.23 6.86 -13.26
C PRO A 70 -13.99 5.85 -12.41
N ILE A 71 -13.26 4.94 -11.76
CA ILE A 71 -13.85 4.03 -10.77
C ILE A 71 -14.09 4.84 -9.49
N THR A 72 -15.34 4.90 -9.03
CA THR A 72 -15.74 5.71 -7.86
C THR A 72 -16.47 4.91 -6.78
N GLY A 73 -16.81 3.65 -7.04
CA GLY A 73 -17.50 2.78 -6.08
C GLY A 73 -16.59 2.34 -4.94
N ARG A 74 -17.16 2.07 -3.76
CA ARG A 74 -16.42 1.45 -2.64
C ARG A 74 -16.30 -0.05 -2.89
N THR A 75 -15.11 -0.51 -3.26
CA THR A 75 -14.86 -1.92 -3.61
C THR A 75 -13.73 -2.49 -2.76
N GLY A 76 -13.86 -3.75 -2.35
CA GLY A 76 -12.87 -4.48 -1.55
C GLY A 76 -13.42 -4.90 -0.19
N THR A 77 -12.61 -5.64 0.58
CA THR A 77 -12.96 -6.06 1.94
C THR A 77 -12.92 -4.84 2.87
N PRO A 78 -14.01 -4.48 3.57
CA PRO A 78 -14.10 -3.28 4.39
C PRO A 78 -12.87 -2.98 5.25
N MET A 79 -12.39 -3.95 6.02
CA MET A 79 -11.23 -3.80 6.91
C MET A 79 -9.94 -3.35 6.20
N PHE A 80 -9.81 -3.66 4.90
CA PHE A 80 -8.56 -3.50 4.15
C PHE A 80 -8.64 -2.46 3.04
N ILE A 81 -9.80 -1.87 2.72
CA ILE A 81 -9.82 -0.82 1.68
C ILE A 81 -9.08 0.43 2.16
N ALA A 82 -8.49 1.18 1.23
CA ALA A 82 -7.88 2.49 1.49
C ALA A 82 -8.86 3.48 2.16
N THR A 83 -8.35 4.42 2.95
CA THR A 83 -9.17 5.41 3.69
C THR A 83 -9.98 6.29 2.74
N ALA A 84 -9.37 6.82 1.68
CA ALA A 84 -10.09 7.61 0.66
C ALA A 84 -11.20 6.79 -0.03
N VAL A 85 -10.98 5.49 -0.25
CA VAL A 85 -11.98 4.57 -0.82
C VAL A 85 -13.11 4.29 0.18
N SER A 86 -12.77 4.09 1.44
CA SER A 86 -13.72 3.91 2.53
C SER A 86 -14.63 5.13 2.71
N VAL A 87 -14.05 6.33 2.76
CA VAL A 87 -14.81 7.58 2.84
C VAL A 87 -15.57 7.83 1.53
N GLY A 88 -15.02 7.42 0.39
CA GLY A 88 -15.58 7.68 -0.95
C GLY A 88 -15.33 9.10 -1.45
N SER A 89 -14.33 9.78 -0.87
CA SER A 89 -13.90 11.12 -1.27
C SER A 89 -12.44 11.37 -0.89
N PHE A 90 -11.76 12.24 -1.63
CA PHE A 90 -10.52 12.86 -1.13
C PHE A 90 -10.85 13.93 -0.08
N PRO A 91 -9.93 14.22 0.86
CA PRO A 91 -10.18 15.24 1.88
C PRO A 91 -10.45 16.61 1.25
N PRO A 92 -11.46 17.35 1.73
CA PRO A 92 -11.80 18.65 1.18
C PRO A 92 -10.63 19.62 1.31
N VAL A 93 -10.42 20.44 0.28
CA VAL A 93 -9.52 21.58 0.37
C VAL A 93 -10.10 22.59 1.34
N VAL A 94 -9.31 22.96 2.34
CA VAL A 94 -9.61 24.06 3.25
C VAL A 94 -8.76 25.25 2.83
N GLN A 95 -9.41 26.37 2.53
CA GLN A 95 -8.72 27.57 2.04
C GLN A 95 -7.67 28.04 3.05
N GLY A 96 -6.42 28.20 2.59
CA GLY A 96 -5.29 28.59 3.43
C GLY A 96 -4.55 27.42 4.09
N ASN A 97 -4.93 26.16 3.81
CA ASN A 97 -4.16 25.00 4.26
C ASN A 97 -3.11 24.57 3.22
N ASP A 98 -1.90 24.38 3.73
CA ASP A 98 -0.79 23.78 3.00
C ASP A 98 -0.83 22.25 3.11
N TYR A 99 -0.86 21.56 1.98
CA TYR A 99 -0.64 20.12 1.95
C TYR A 99 0.84 19.85 1.79
N LYS A 100 1.40 19.06 2.70
CA LYS A 100 2.83 18.76 2.74
C LYS A 100 3.04 17.29 2.48
N ARG A 101 3.82 16.97 1.46
CA ARG A 101 4.34 15.61 1.26
C ARG A 101 5.58 15.38 2.12
N MET A 102 5.97 14.11 2.23
CA MET A 102 7.27 13.76 2.80
C MET A 102 8.40 14.33 1.94
N LYS A 103 9.52 14.64 2.59
CA LYS A 103 10.68 15.25 1.95
C LYS A 103 11.31 14.30 0.91
N ASP A 104 11.57 13.08 1.34
CA ASP A 104 12.31 12.06 0.60
C ASP A 104 11.55 10.73 0.69
N PHE A 105 11.73 9.81 -0.27
CA PHE A 105 11.29 8.42 -0.12
C PHE A 105 12.01 7.78 1.09
N PRO A 106 11.46 6.72 1.71
CA PRO A 106 12.16 5.99 2.77
C PRO A 106 13.56 5.57 2.31
N GLU A 107 14.56 5.92 3.10
CA GLU A 107 15.93 5.49 2.87
C GLU A 107 16.03 3.98 3.10
N ILE A 108 16.75 3.29 2.23
CA ILE A 108 17.03 1.86 2.34
C ILE A 108 18.53 1.65 2.50
N SER A 109 18.91 0.58 3.18
CA SER A 109 20.31 0.18 3.35
C SER A 109 21.02 0.02 2.00
N GLU A 110 22.34 0.27 1.98
CA GLU A 110 23.13 0.12 0.75
C GLU A 110 23.07 -1.32 0.22
N ASN A 111 22.93 -2.32 1.11
CA ASN A 111 22.71 -3.71 0.72
C ASN A 111 21.39 -3.88 -0.04
N ALA A 112 20.29 -3.34 0.49
CA ALA A 112 18.98 -3.40 -0.16
C ALA A 112 18.98 -2.67 -1.51
N LYS A 113 19.57 -1.48 -1.55
CA LYS A 113 19.75 -0.72 -2.79
C LYS A 113 20.57 -1.47 -3.83
N ASN A 114 21.68 -2.10 -3.45
CA ASN A 114 22.49 -2.91 -4.35
C ASN A 114 21.70 -4.12 -4.90
N LYS A 115 20.89 -4.77 -4.07
CA LYS A 115 20.00 -5.86 -4.53
C LYS A 115 18.91 -5.35 -5.47
N TYR A 116 18.32 -4.18 -5.20
CA TYR A 116 17.34 -3.53 -6.09
C TYR A 116 17.95 -3.25 -7.47
N ILE A 117 19.09 -2.55 -7.50
CA ILE A 117 19.77 -2.15 -8.74
C ILE A 117 20.18 -3.37 -9.55
N ARG A 118 20.58 -4.46 -8.90
CA ARG A 118 20.91 -5.72 -9.58
C ARG A 118 19.71 -6.41 -10.23
N ALA A 119 18.53 -6.31 -9.63
CA ALA A 119 17.32 -6.97 -10.12
C ALA A 119 16.58 -6.16 -11.20
N PHE A 120 16.65 -4.83 -11.12
CA PHE A 120 16.08 -3.91 -12.08
C PHE A 120 17.22 -3.17 -12.80
N ASP A 121 17.45 -1.92 -12.44
CA ASP A 121 18.58 -1.11 -12.87
C ASP A 121 18.64 0.17 -12.00
N LYS A 122 19.73 0.91 -12.14
CA LYS A 122 19.94 2.17 -11.42
C LYS A 122 19.03 3.29 -11.94
N GLU A 123 18.68 3.28 -13.22
CA GLU A 123 17.90 4.34 -13.86
C GLU A 123 16.48 4.38 -13.29
N ARG A 124 15.84 3.22 -13.15
CA ARG A 124 14.56 3.05 -12.48
C ARG A 124 14.63 3.51 -11.03
N TYR A 125 15.64 3.05 -10.29
CA TYR A 125 15.82 3.43 -8.88
C TYR A 125 15.91 4.96 -8.70
N ASP A 126 16.74 5.61 -9.52
CA ASP A 126 16.93 7.06 -9.45
C ASP A 126 15.68 7.81 -9.95
N SER A 127 14.96 7.28 -10.95
CA SER A 127 13.84 7.99 -11.59
C SER A 127 12.73 8.40 -10.62
N PHE A 128 12.36 7.55 -9.66
CA PHE A 128 11.32 7.85 -8.67
C PHE A 128 11.79 8.89 -7.65
N ILE A 129 13.06 8.80 -7.22
CA ILE A 129 13.66 9.77 -6.30
C ILE A 129 13.73 11.13 -6.98
N GLU A 130 14.17 11.19 -8.22
CA GLU A 130 14.30 12.45 -8.96
C GLU A 130 12.94 13.09 -9.30
N GLN A 131 11.90 12.30 -9.59
CA GLN A 131 10.53 12.81 -9.70
C GLN A 131 10.07 13.46 -8.40
N LEU A 132 10.28 12.80 -7.26
CA LEU A 132 9.92 13.37 -5.96
C LEU A 132 10.71 14.65 -5.65
N LYS A 133 12.02 14.69 -5.96
CA LYS A 133 12.83 15.91 -5.77
C LYS A 133 12.37 17.08 -6.63
N LYS A 134 11.92 16.81 -7.86
CA LYS A 134 11.43 17.83 -8.80
C LYS A 134 10.00 18.30 -8.49
N SER A 135 9.19 17.44 -7.86
CA SER A 135 7.84 17.78 -7.44
C SER A 135 7.85 18.84 -6.34
N ASP A 136 6.80 19.66 -6.27
CA ASP A 136 6.70 20.67 -5.21
C ASP A 136 6.63 20.00 -3.84
N ARG A 137 7.25 20.58 -2.81
CA ARG A 137 7.16 20.00 -1.45
C ARG A 137 5.82 20.33 -0.77
N ILE A 138 5.25 21.46 -1.13
CA ILE A 138 4.02 22.00 -0.56
C ILE A 138 3.06 22.24 -1.72
N LYS A 139 1.81 21.83 -1.55
CA LYS A 139 0.72 22.11 -2.48
C LYS A 139 -0.35 22.94 -1.79
N GLU A 140 -0.81 23.95 -2.51
CA GLU A 140 -1.93 24.82 -2.13
C GLU A 140 -3.03 24.64 -3.19
N PRO A 141 -3.68 23.47 -3.24
CA PRO A 141 -4.76 23.22 -4.18
C PRO A 141 -5.88 24.24 -3.95
N THR A 142 -6.49 24.73 -5.03
CA THR A 142 -7.62 25.67 -4.95
C THR A 142 -8.97 24.95 -4.92
N GLU A 143 -9.01 23.67 -5.29
CA GLU A 143 -10.22 22.86 -5.38
C GLU A 143 -9.96 21.42 -4.92
N THR A 144 -10.99 20.80 -4.34
CA THR A 144 -10.96 19.39 -3.98
C THR A 144 -10.95 18.54 -5.24
N ALA A 145 -9.99 17.62 -5.34
CA ALA A 145 -9.92 16.69 -6.45
C ALA A 145 -11.18 15.79 -6.48
N PRO A 146 -11.76 15.52 -7.67
CA PRO A 146 -12.84 14.55 -7.78
C PRO A 146 -12.33 13.17 -7.38
N PHE A 147 -13.18 12.41 -6.67
CA PHE A 147 -12.79 11.09 -6.20
C PHE A 147 -12.68 10.10 -7.35
N GLU A 148 -11.60 9.32 -7.34
CA GLU A 148 -11.43 8.14 -8.17
C GLU A 148 -10.48 7.15 -7.49
N HIS A 149 -10.54 5.88 -7.88
CA HIS A 149 -9.54 4.90 -7.48
C HIS A 149 -8.21 5.14 -8.16
N LEU A 150 -7.16 5.28 -7.37
CA LEU A 150 -5.78 5.43 -7.82
C LEU A 150 -4.97 4.17 -7.47
N PRO A 151 -3.91 3.82 -8.22
CA PRO A 151 -3.06 2.67 -7.91
C PRO A 151 -2.44 2.70 -6.50
N LEU A 152 -2.33 3.88 -5.89
CA LEU A 152 -1.87 4.01 -4.51
C LEU A 152 -2.87 3.42 -3.49
N HIS A 153 -4.17 3.38 -3.79
CA HIS A 153 -5.19 2.81 -2.92
C HIS A 153 -5.05 1.29 -2.81
N ASP A 154 -4.60 0.62 -3.88
CA ASP A 154 -4.28 -0.81 -3.83
C ASP A 154 -3.11 -1.08 -2.88
N MET A 155 -2.11 -0.20 -2.88
CA MET A 155 -0.95 -0.29 -1.99
C MET A 155 -1.28 0.05 -0.55
N GLU A 156 -2.14 1.03 -0.31
CA GLU A 156 -2.66 1.30 1.03
C GLU A 156 -3.49 0.11 1.54
N SER A 157 -4.27 -0.52 0.66
CA SER A 157 -5.05 -1.69 1.03
C SER A 157 -4.16 -2.88 1.41
N LEU A 158 -3.06 -3.08 0.68
CA LEU A 158 -2.02 -4.03 1.03
C LEU A 158 -1.36 -3.70 2.38
N PHE A 159 -1.12 -2.42 2.67
CA PHE A 159 -0.63 -1.98 3.97
C PHE A 159 -1.60 -2.35 5.10
N TRP A 160 -2.90 -2.09 4.95
CA TRP A 160 -3.89 -2.45 5.98
C TRP A 160 -3.94 -3.96 6.23
N LEU A 161 -3.92 -4.75 5.16
CA LEU A 161 -3.84 -6.20 5.25
C LEU A 161 -2.58 -6.64 6.01
N LEU A 162 -1.42 -6.10 5.64
CA LEU A 162 -0.14 -6.42 6.27
C LEU A 162 -0.14 -6.05 7.76
N ALA A 163 -0.60 -4.85 8.10
CA ALA A 163 -0.67 -4.36 9.48
C ALA A 163 -1.53 -5.28 10.34
N VAL A 164 -2.73 -5.66 9.86
CA VAL A 164 -3.60 -6.60 10.58
C VAL A 164 -2.95 -7.97 10.71
N LEU A 165 -2.38 -8.51 9.63
CA LEU A 165 -1.72 -9.81 9.65
C LEU A 165 -0.58 -9.85 10.67
N LEU A 166 0.31 -8.84 10.66
CA LEU A 166 1.46 -8.80 11.57
C LEU A 166 1.04 -8.55 13.02
N CYS A 167 0.08 -7.67 13.28
CA CYS A 167 -0.40 -7.43 14.64
C CYS A 167 -1.16 -8.62 15.22
N THR A 168 -1.80 -9.45 14.38
CA THR A 168 -2.60 -10.61 14.84
C THR A 168 -1.90 -11.96 14.68
N ALA A 169 -0.70 -11.99 14.08
CA ALA A 169 0.05 -13.22 13.81
C ALA A 169 0.42 -13.94 15.11
N SER A 170 0.04 -15.22 15.24
CA SER A 170 0.55 -16.03 16.36
C SER A 170 1.98 -16.47 16.12
N VAL A 171 2.79 -16.43 17.18
CA VAL A 171 4.11 -17.04 17.21
C VAL A 171 4.05 -18.38 17.96
N PRO A 172 4.47 -19.50 17.35
CA PRO A 172 4.38 -20.82 17.97
C PRO A 172 5.42 -21.00 19.09
N GLU A 173 5.05 -20.66 20.32
CA GLU A 173 5.84 -20.82 21.55
C GLU A 173 4.94 -21.35 22.68
N PRO A 174 5.49 -21.98 23.74
CA PRO A 174 4.70 -22.48 24.87
C PRO A 174 4.07 -21.31 25.62
N GLU A 175 2.78 -21.09 25.37
CA GLU A 175 1.85 -20.25 26.15
C GLU A 175 2.51 -19.07 26.88
N GLU A 176 3.20 -18.19 26.14
CA GLU A 176 3.49 -16.88 26.70
C GLU A 176 2.14 -16.19 26.94
N LYS A 177 1.88 -15.84 28.21
CA LYS A 177 0.71 -15.07 28.61
C LYS A 177 0.55 -13.91 27.63
N SER A 178 -0.55 -13.94 26.88
CA SER A 178 -1.00 -12.88 25.98
C SER A 178 -0.67 -11.51 26.55
N CYS A 179 0.40 -10.88 26.08
CA CYS A 179 0.72 -9.49 26.40
C CYS A 179 -0.12 -8.59 25.50
N SER A 180 -1.44 -8.62 25.70
CA SER A 180 -2.35 -7.69 25.06
C SER A 180 -2.04 -6.30 25.60
N THR A 181 -1.60 -5.39 24.73
CA THR A 181 -1.42 -3.99 25.11
C THR A 181 -2.69 -3.21 24.76
N THR A 182 -2.92 -2.09 25.45
CA THR A 182 -4.02 -1.17 25.12
C THR A 182 -3.94 -0.68 23.66
N GLU A 183 -2.74 -0.55 23.10
CA GLU A 183 -2.55 -0.15 21.70
C GLU A 183 -2.98 -1.24 20.71
N TYR A 184 -2.64 -2.50 20.99
CA TYR A 184 -3.11 -3.64 20.19
C TYR A 184 -4.64 -3.76 20.25
N GLU A 185 -5.21 -3.66 21.45
CA GLU A 185 -6.66 -3.71 21.68
C GLU A 185 -7.39 -2.64 20.87
N ARG A 186 -6.93 -1.39 21.02
CA ARG A 186 -7.50 -0.25 20.29
C ARG A 186 -7.38 -0.43 18.79
N PHE A 187 -6.20 -0.85 18.30
CA PHE A 187 -5.98 -1.13 16.88
C PHE A 187 -6.99 -2.14 16.37
N TRP A 188 -7.09 -3.29 17.03
CA TRP A 188 -7.95 -4.37 16.60
C TRP A 188 -9.43 -4.01 16.64
N GLN A 189 -9.90 -3.34 17.70
CA GLN A 189 -11.29 -2.91 17.79
C GLN A 189 -11.66 -1.91 16.70
N ILE A 190 -10.78 -0.95 16.39
CA ILE A 190 -11.01 0.00 15.28
C ILE A 190 -11.04 -0.74 13.93
N MET A 191 -10.08 -1.63 13.66
CA MET A 191 -10.05 -2.39 12.41
C MET A 191 -11.29 -3.28 12.25
N LYS A 192 -11.78 -3.90 13.33
CA LYS A 192 -12.95 -4.79 13.32
C LYS A 192 -14.27 -4.05 13.22
N ALA A 193 -14.39 -2.91 13.90
CA ALA A 193 -15.60 -2.08 13.88
C ALA A 193 -15.70 -1.22 12.61
N HIS A 194 -14.65 -1.21 11.78
CA HIS A 194 -14.59 -0.38 10.59
C HIS A 194 -15.76 -0.67 9.62
N ASN A 195 -16.54 0.38 9.34
CA ASN A 195 -17.63 0.36 8.39
C ASN A 195 -17.44 1.47 7.34
N PRO A 196 -17.21 1.14 6.06
CA PRO A 196 -17.01 2.13 5.00
C PRO A 196 -18.19 3.09 4.85
N GLY A 197 -17.89 4.37 4.68
CA GLY A 197 -18.89 5.43 4.52
C GLY A 197 -19.58 5.85 5.83
N ASP A 198 -19.06 5.45 6.99
CA ASP A 198 -19.57 5.92 8.28
C ASP A 198 -19.42 7.45 8.43
N ALA A 199 -20.41 8.08 9.05
CA ALA A 199 -20.49 9.54 9.17
C ALA A 199 -19.39 10.12 10.07
N GLY A 200 -18.84 9.30 10.98
CA GLY A 200 -17.69 9.65 11.81
C GLY A 200 -16.34 9.67 11.07
N GLY A 201 -16.33 9.35 9.78
CA GLY A 201 -15.11 9.21 8.98
C GLY A 201 -14.38 7.89 9.23
N ASP A 202 -13.16 7.78 8.71
CA ASP A 202 -12.36 6.56 8.85
C ASP A 202 -11.40 6.67 10.04
N LEU A 203 -11.80 6.11 11.19
CA LEU A 203 -10.97 6.12 12.41
C LEU A 203 -9.60 5.45 12.24
N ARG A 204 -9.38 4.65 11.18
CA ARG A 204 -8.08 4.05 10.89
C ARG A 204 -7.04 5.11 10.50
N GLU A 205 -7.46 6.29 10.02
CA GLU A 205 -6.56 7.42 9.73
C GLU A 205 -5.70 7.82 10.95
N LEU A 206 -6.20 7.59 12.17
CA LEU A 206 -5.42 7.81 13.39
C LEU A 206 -4.10 7.01 13.40
N PHE A 207 -4.08 5.83 12.80
CA PHE A 207 -2.88 4.98 12.72
C PHE A 207 -1.90 5.42 11.63
N LEU A 208 -2.36 6.20 10.65
CA LEU A 208 -1.51 6.82 9.63
C LEU A 208 -0.90 8.12 10.17
N LEU A 209 -1.74 8.99 10.73
CA LEU A 209 -1.37 10.33 11.17
C LEU A 209 -0.54 10.34 12.46
N LYS A 210 -0.83 9.43 13.41
CA LYS A 210 -0.11 9.29 14.69
C LYS A 210 0.75 8.04 14.69
N SER A 211 1.49 7.84 13.61
CA SER A 211 2.40 6.71 13.46
C SER A 211 3.77 7.00 14.07
N SER A 212 4.31 6.02 14.79
CA SER A 212 5.72 5.94 15.15
C SER A 212 6.14 4.48 15.31
N PRO A 213 7.44 4.14 15.20
CA PRO A 213 7.92 2.78 15.45
C PRO A 213 7.52 2.27 16.84
N GLU A 214 7.66 3.08 17.88
CA GLU A 214 7.35 2.72 19.28
C GLU A 214 5.86 2.42 19.48
N ILE A 215 4.99 3.09 18.73
CA ILE A 215 3.55 2.84 18.75
C ILE A 215 3.24 1.51 18.04
N TRP A 216 3.88 1.22 16.91
CA TRP A 216 3.72 -0.06 16.21
C TRP A 216 4.26 -1.23 17.04
N GLU A 217 5.39 -1.06 17.74
CA GLU A 217 5.95 -2.09 18.64
C GLU A 217 4.98 -2.52 19.73
N LYS A 218 4.18 -1.58 20.25
CA LYS A 218 3.14 -1.89 21.25
C LYS A 218 2.00 -2.71 20.66
N ARG A 219 1.74 -2.61 19.35
CA ARG A 219 0.67 -3.37 18.66
C ARG A 219 1.11 -4.76 18.22
N LEU A 220 2.42 -4.99 18.14
CA LEU A 220 3.02 -6.21 17.63
C LEU A 220 3.38 -7.16 18.77
N HIS A 221 3.45 -8.45 18.45
CA HIS A 221 4.11 -9.42 19.31
C HIS A 221 5.58 -9.01 19.52
N LEU A 222 6.16 -9.29 20.70
CA LEU A 222 7.56 -8.94 21.03
C LEU A 222 8.55 -9.38 19.95
N LYS A 223 8.41 -10.61 19.44
CA LYS A 223 9.29 -11.15 18.38
C LYS A 223 9.07 -10.52 16.99
N LEU A 224 7.99 -9.77 16.80
CA LEU A 224 7.67 -9.04 15.58
C LEU A 224 8.03 -7.54 15.67
N GLN A 225 8.51 -7.05 16.81
CA GLN A 225 8.80 -5.62 16.98
C GLN A 225 9.83 -5.09 15.97
N SER A 226 10.71 -5.94 15.44
CA SER A 226 11.65 -5.57 14.37
C SER A 226 10.97 -5.06 13.10
N VAL A 227 9.68 -5.34 12.89
CA VAL A 227 8.92 -4.88 11.71
C VAL A 227 8.24 -3.51 11.93
N SER A 228 8.32 -2.95 13.13
CA SER A 228 7.66 -1.70 13.51
C SER A 228 8.05 -0.51 12.62
N SER A 229 9.34 -0.36 12.35
CA SER A 229 9.88 0.71 11.50
C SER A 229 9.38 0.62 10.06
N MET A 230 9.16 -0.59 9.55
CA MET A 230 8.58 -0.81 8.23
C MET A 230 7.13 -0.33 8.19
N LEU A 231 6.32 -0.72 9.19
CA LEU A 231 4.93 -0.29 9.29
C LEU A 231 4.82 1.23 9.45
N ASP A 232 5.71 1.85 10.24
CA ASP A 232 5.75 3.31 10.40
C ASP A 232 6.02 4.02 9.07
N ASN A 233 7.05 3.59 8.33
CA ASN A 233 7.41 4.18 7.04
C ASN A 233 6.25 4.12 6.04
N MET A 234 5.54 2.99 5.99
CA MET A 234 4.36 2.82 5.13
C MET A 234 3.20 3.71 5.61
N ALA A 235 2.90 3.71 6.90
CA ALA A 235 1.80 4.50 7.48
C ALA A 235 1.99 6.00 7.22
N ARG A 236 3.20 6.52 7.45
CA ARG A 236 3.55 7.92 7.18
C ARG A 236 3.46 8.28 5.70
N TYR A 237 3.71 7.33 4.81
CA TYR A 237 3.53 7.54 3.37
C TYR A 237 2.06 7.70 3.02
N PHE A 238 1.20 6.80 3.50
CA PHE A 238 -0.23 6.82 3.21
C PHE A 238 -1.00 7.91 3.98
N ALA A 239 -0.38 8.52 5.00
CA ALA A 239 -0.91 9.72 5.64
C ALA A 239 -0.95 10.96 4.71
N ILE A 240 -0.26 10.92 3.57
CA ILE A 240 -0.19 12.04 2.62
C ILE A 240 -1.29 11.92 1.58
N ASN A 241 -1.96 13.04 1.32
CA ASN A 241 -2.94 13.18 0.24
C ASN A 241 -2.24 13.31 -1.13
N TRP A 242 -1.65 12.21 -1.61
CA TRP A 242 -0.87 12.15 -2.84
C TRP A 242 -1.64 12.55 -4.11
N VAL A 243 -2.97 12.58 -4.05
CA VAL A 243 -3.82 13.07 -5.15
C VAL A 243 -3.40 14.47 -5.63
N TYR A 244 -2.93 15.34 -4.72
CA TYR A 244 -2.50 16.70 -5.06
C TYR A 244 -1.15 16.79 -5.79
N TRP A 245 -0.43 15.66 -5.92
CA TRP A 245 0.81 15.52 -6.69
C TRP A 245 0.61 14.70 -7.96
N ARG A 246 -0.65 14.43 -8.35
CA ARG A 246 -0.95 13.71 -9.58
C ARG A 246 -0.40 14.49 -10.77
N GLY A 247 0.30 13.78 -11.66
CA GLY A 247 0.95 14.36 -12.83
C GLY A 247 2.41 14.76 -12.60
N GLU A 248 2.85 14.92 -11.35
CA GLU A 248 4.27 15.14 -11.02
C GLU A 248 4.99 13.83 -10.68
N LEU A 249 4.25 12.85 -10.17
CA LEU A 249 4.76 11.55 -9.79
C LEU A 249 4.18 10.47 -10.70
N SER A 250 4.99 9.44 -10.98
CA SER A 250 4.54 8.21 -11.59
C SER A 250 3.37 7.62 -10.80
N ASN A 251 2.36 7.08 -11.49
CA ASN A 251 1.24 6.35 -10.86
C ASN A 251 1.71 5.17 -10.00
N ASP A 252 2.91 4.64 -10.25
CA ASP A 252 3.51 3.53 -9.51
C ASP A 252 4.33 3.98 -8.29
N HIS A 253 4.28 5.28 -7.91
CA HIS A 253 5.08 5.82 -6.80
C HIS A 253 4.85 5.08 -5.47
N ALA A 254 3.61 4.71 -5.16
CA ALA A 254 3.29 3.94 -3.96
C ALA A 254 3.79 2.49 -4.03
N HIS A 255 3.72 1.86 -5.21
CA HIS A 255 4.26 0.53 -5.43
C HIS A 255 5.78 0.51 -5.22
N GLU A 256 6.46 1.51 -5.77
CA GLU A 256 7.90 1.68 -5.59
C GLU A 256 8.28 1.92 -4.13
N MET A 257 7.51 2.76 -3.40
CA MET A 257 7.71 2.95 -1.97
C MET A 257 7.61 1.61 -1.23
N MET A 258 6.52 0.86 -1.44
CA MET A 258 6.30 -0.42 -0.76
C MET A 258 7.44 -1.40 -1.07
N ALA A 259 7.84 -1.52 -2.34
CA ALA A 259 8.91 -2.41 -2.77
C ALA A 259 10.25 -2.09 -2.08
N ARG A 260 10.58 -0.80 -1.92
CA ARG A 260 11.80 -0.37 -1.22
C ARG A 260 11.77 -0.76 0.24
N VAL A 261 10.69 -0.42 0.94
CA VAL A 261 10.58 -0.69 2.38
C VAL A 261 10.57 -2.20 2.64
N PHE A 262 9.85 -2.98 1.83
CA PHE A 262 9.89 -4.45 1.94
C PHE A 262 11.28 -5.01 1.70
N LEU A 263 11.95 -4.58 0.63
CA LEU A 263 13.27 -5.09 0.29
C LEU A 263 14.28 -4.82 1.39
N ASP A 264 14.27 -3.59 1.92
CA ASP A 264 15.15 -3.23 3.03
C ASP A 264 14.91 -4.10 4.25
N HIS A 265 13.64 -4.28 4.60
CA HIS A 265 13.27 -5.10 5.73
C HIS A 265 13.66 -6.58 5.56
N ILE A 266 13.45 -7.17 4.37
CA ILE A 266 13.83 -8.56 4.12
C ILE A 266 15.36 -8.71 4.13
N VAL A 267 16.11 -7.76 3.57
CA VAL A 267 17.58 -7.79 3.61
C VAL A 267 18.09 -7.69 5.04
N ARG A 268 17.43 -6.90 5.90
CA ARG A 268 17.76 -6.85 7.32
C ARG A 268 17.51 -8.19 8.00
N ILE A 269 16.35 -8.82 7.78
CA ILE A 269 16.02 -10.15 8.32
C ILE A 269 17.07 -11.20 7.91
N ASP A 270 17.44 -11.21 6.62
CA ASP A 270 18.45 -12.12 6.05
C ASP A 270 19.83 -11.89 6.69
N HIS A 271 20.24 -10.63 6.85
CA HIS A 271 21.53 -10.27 7.44
C HIS A 271 21.62 -10.58 8.94
N GLU A 272 20.56 -10.31 9.69
CA GLU A 272 20.49 -10.51 11.14
C GLU A 272 20.14 -11.96 11.51
N ASN A 273 19.85 -12.82 10.52
CA ASN A 273 19.28 -14.15 10.71
C ASN A 273 18.07 -14.14 11.67
N ALA A 274 17.24 -13.11 11.50
CA ALA A 274 16.09 -12.81 12.35
C ALA A 274 14.77 -13.33 11.76
N ASP A 275 14.84 -14.34 10.88
CA ASP A 275 13.66 -14.93 10.26
C ASP A 275 12.78 -15.58 11.34
N MET A 276 11.47 -15.33 11.25
CA MET A 276 10.54 -15.71 12.29
C MET A 276 9.32 -16.39 11.68
N ILE A 277 9.04 -17.60 12.16
CA ILE A 277 7.89 -18.38 11.72
C ILE A 277 6.63 -17.79 12.37
N ILE A 278 5.78 -17.17 11.55
CA ILE A 278 4.41 -16.80 11.93
C ILE A 278 3.44 -17.93 11.57
N SER A 279 2.48 -18.18 12.45
CA SER A 279 1.34 -19.03 12.13
C SER A 279 0.19 -18.18 11.62
N LEU A 280 -0.15 -18.31 10.34
CA LEU A 280 -1.33 -17.66 9.74
C LEU A 280 -2.65 -18.38 10.06
N LYS A 281 -2.58 -19.62 10.57
CA LYS A 281 -3.77 -20.43 10.93
C LYS A 281 -4.26 -20.22 12.37
N LYS A 282 -3.43 -19.59 13.20
CA LYS A 282 -3.72 -19.29 14.60
C LYS A 282 -3.57 -17.79 14.75
N SER A 283 -4.59 -17.11 15.22
CA SER A 283 -4.52 -15.68 15.56
C SER A 283 -4.11 -15.53 17.02
N HIS A 284 -3.37 -14.46 17.33
CA HIS A 284 -3.08 -14.08 18.71
C HIS A 284 -4.36 -14.11 19.54
N PRO A 285 -4.34 -14.64 20.78
CA PRO A 285 -5.52 -14.67 21.63
C PRO A 285 -6.16 -13.29 21.73
N MET A 286 -7.48 -13.26 21.54
CA MET A 286 -8.24 -12.03 21.41
C MET A 286 -8.36 -11.35 22.77
N PRO A 287 -8.19 -10.02 22.84
CA PRO A 287 -8.52 -9.29 24.04
C PRO A 287 -10.04 -9.28 24.24
N THR A 288 -10.50 -9.65 25.44
CA THR A 288 -11.93 -9.76 25.78
C THR A 288 -12.56 -8.47 26.29
N TYR A 289 -11.85 -7.34 26.30
CA TYR A 289 -12.38 -6.09 26.85
C TYR A 289 -13.39 -5.40 25.93
N SER A 290 -14.57 -5.10 26.49
CA SER A 290 -15.63 -4.31 25.87
C SER A 290 -15.41 -2.82 26.19
N LEU A 291 -15.28 -1.97 25.16
CA LEU A 291 -15.06 -0.53 25.26
C LEU A 291 -16.28 0.27 25.79
N LEU A 292 -17.37 -0.39 26.20
CA LEU A 292 -18.56 0.28 26.73
C LEU A 292 -18.32 1.03 28.06
N SER A 293 -17.15 0.89 28.71
CA SER A 293 -16.84 1.55 29.97
C SER A 293 -16.03 2.85 29.87
N HIS A 294 -15.48 3.22 28.70
CA HIS A 294 -14.55 4.36 28.58
C HIS A 294 -15.11 5.57 27.80
N ASN A 295 -16.31 5.45 27.22
CA ASN A 295 -16.93 6.57 26.49
C ASN A 295 -17.45 7.69 27.41
N GLU A 296 -17.60 7.45 28.72
CA GLU A 296 -18.03 8.51 29.66
C GLU A 296 -16.92 9.51 30.02
N ASP A 297 -15.65 9.14 29.86
CA ASP A 297 -14.52 10.00 30.24
C ASP A 297 -14.04 10.88 29.08
N ILE A 298 -14.24 10.46 27.83
CA ILE A 298 -13.87 11.25 26.64
C ILE A 298 -14.88 12.38 26.39
N LEU A 299 -16.16 12.20 26.76
CA LEU A 299 -17.17 13.26 26.65
C LEU A 299 -17.02 14.35 27.73
N LYS A 300 -16.35 14.07 28.86
CA LYS A 300 -16.07 15.06 29.91
C LYS A 300 -14.88 15.95 29.60
N LEU A 301 -13.92 15.49 28.79
CA LEU A 301 -12.79 16.32 28.36
C LEU A 301 -13.17 17.40 27.34
N HIS A 302 -14.41 17.37 26.81
CA HIS A 302 -14.93 18.36 25.88
C HIS A 302 -16.05 19.24 26.47
N SER A 303 -16.37 19.10 27.77
CA SER A 303 -17.38 19.95 28.44
C SER A 303 -16.80 21.00 29.38
N ASP A 304 -15.48 20.98 29.63
CA ASP A 304 -14.83 21.84 30.63
C ASP A 304 -13.96 22.95 30.00
N GLU A 305 -14.15 23.24 28.71
CA GLU A 305 -13.69 24.48 28.08
C GLU A 305 -14.90 25.21 27.46
N ASP A 306 -15.73 25.80 28.32
CA ASP A 306 -16.58 26.98 28.07
C ASP A 306 -16.66 27.83 29.36
#